data_AF-A0A660QNL8-F1
#
_entry.id   AF-A0A660QNL8-F1
#
_cell.length_a   1.000
_cell.length_b   1.000
_cell.length_c   1.000
_cell.angle_alpha   90.00
_cell.angle_beta   90.00
_cell.angle_gamma   90.00
#
_symmetry.space_group_name_H-M   'P 1'
#
loop_
_entity.id
_entity.type
_entity.pdbx_description
1 polymer ?
#
loop_
_entity_poly.entity_id
_entity_poly.type
_entity_poly.pdbx_seq_one_letter_code
_entity_poly.pdbx_strand_id
1 'polypeptide(L)'
;MIHLDDFTVSYKALGDRVSTLVDSLEKLQRDLDLDMKIGITPYFGRISFSVYGLNEEEPPVTAVATFTIHSKNDEILEKIAESGINYEELSKTADHSFFKLFGDNESALVFLDGLNNEEMPMIEPNPGVVITFVKISKVSNLNKENLAKKLVEKYVLDRFNFSSDFQINIEEDSLGFLI
;
A
#
# COMPACT_ATOMS: atom_id res chain seq x y z
N MET A 1 15.87 -7.31 -2.14
CA MET A 1 14.45 -7.14 -1.77
C MET A 1 13.63 -8.16 -2.54
N ILE A 2 12.59 -8.73 -1.93
CA ILE A 2 11.71 -9.73 -2.56
C ILE A 2 10.25 -9.38 -2.28
N HIS A 3 9.35 -9.68 -3.20
CA HIS A 3 7.92 -9.67 -2.89
C HIS A 3 7.59 -10.82 -1.91
N LEU A 4 6.81 -10.51 -0.87
CA LEU A 4 6.39 -11.50 0.13
C LEU A 4 4.93 -11.90 -0.04
N ASP A 5 4.04 -10.92 -0.22
CA ASP A 5 2.60 -11.17 -0.32
C ASP A 5 1.87 -9.93 -0.85
N ASP A 6 0.74 -10.17 -1.50
CA ASP A 6 -0.30 -9.18 -1.79
C ASP A 6 -1.61 -9.65 -1.16
N PHE A 7 -2.31 -8.75 -0.48
CA PHE A 7 -3.62 -9.07 0.06
C PHE A 7 -4.44 -7.83 0.37
N THR A 8 -5.76 -8.00 0.34
CA THR A 8 -6.68 -6.96 0.79
C THR A 8 -7.30 -7.33 2.13
N VAL A 9 -7.34 -6.36 3.04
CA VAL A 9 -7.89 -6.51 4.38
C VAL A 9 -9.05 -5.55 4.57
N SER A 10 -10.20 -6.10 4.89
CA SER A 10 -11.30 -5.33 5.48
C SER A 10 -11.16 -5.37 7.00
N TYR A 11 -11.21 -4.21 7.66
CA TYR A 11 -11.03 -4.09 9.12
C TYR A 11 -12.18 -3.37 9.80
N LYS A 12 -12.36 -3.67 11.09
CA LYS A 12 -13.35 -3.04 11.97
C LYS A 12 -12.81 -2.97 13.40
N ALA A 13 -12.77 -1.79 13.98
CA ALA A 13 -12.40 -1.56 15.38
C ALA A 13 -13.41 -2.26 16.29
N LEU A 14 -12.93 -2.93 17.33
CA LEU A 14 -13.79 -3.58 18.30
C LEU A 14 -14.52 -2.52 19.16
N GLY A 15 -15.85 -2.63 19.20
CA GLY A 15 -16.71 -1.80 20.04
C GLY A 15 -18.15 -1.73 19.54
N ASP A 16 -19.11 -1.80 20.48
CA ASP A 16 -20.54 -1.93 20.17
C ASP A 16 -21.09 -0.84 19.25
N ARG A 17 -20.59 0.40 19.41
CA ARG A 17 -21.00 1.55 18.59
C ARG A 17 -20.51 1.46 17.15
N VAL A 18 -19.30 0.94 16.94
CA VAL A 18 -18.74 0.73 15.59
C VAL A 18 -19.51 -0.38 14.89
N SER A 19 -19.84 -1.46 15.62
CA SER A 19 -20.68 -2.53 15.09
C SER A 19 -22.04 -2.04 14.64
N THR A 20 -22.72 -1.29 15.50
CA THR A 20 -24.03 -0.73 15.16
C THR A 20 -23.98 0.17 13.93
N LEU A 21 -22.91 0.97 13.77
CA LEU A 21 -22.75 1.86 12.61
C LEU A 21 -22.53 1.09 11.32
N VAL A 22 -21.60 0.12 11.29
CA VAL A 22 -21.33 -0.71 10.11
C VAL A 22 -22.59 -1.45 9.68
N ASP A 23 -23.29 -2.09 10.61
CA ASP A 23 -24.52 -2.85 10.33
C ASP A 23 -25.63 -1.93 9.79
N SER A 24 -25.69 -0.68 10.29
CA SER A 24 -26.64 0.34 9.81
C SER A 24 -26.32 0.80 8.38
N LEU A 25 -25.04 0.94 8.03
CA LEU A 25 -24.60 1.29 6.68
C LEU A 25 -24.89 0.16 5.69
N GLU A 26 -24.60 -1.09 6.06
CA GLU A 26 -24.92 -2.26 5.23
C GLU A 26 -26.43 -2.44 5.03
N LYS A 27 -27.23 -2.12 6.05
CA LYS A 27 -28.69 -2.10 5.92
C LYS A 27 -29.15 -1.00 4.97
N LEU A 28 -28.63 0.23 5.13
CA LEU A 28 -28.96 1.35 4.26
C LEU A 28 -28.61 1.06 2.80
N GLN A 29 -27.45 0.45 2.55
CA GLN A 29 -27.01 0.06 1.22
C GLN A 29 -28.01 -0.90 0.55
N ARG A 30 -28.47 -1.91 1.28
CA ARG A 30 -29.49 -2.87 0.81
C ARG A 30 -30.86 -2.24 0.62
N ASP A 31 -31.28 -1.38 1.54
CA ASP A 31 -32.60 -0.73 1.49
C ASP A 31 -32.69 0.26 0.31
N LEU A 32 -31.56 0.86 -0.10
CA LEU A 32 -31.49 1.83 -1.19
C LEU A 32 -31.05 1.25 -2.54
N ASP A 33 -30.64 -0.03 -2.60
CA ASP A 33 -30.05 -0.67 -3.78
C ASP A 33 -28.92 0.17 -4.41
N LEU A 34 -28.08 0.75 -3.55
CA LEU A 34 -26.95 1.58 -3.95
C LEU A 34 -25.64 0.81 -3.77
N ASP A 35 -24.69 1.00 -4.66
CA ASP A 35 -23.31 0.61 -4.41
C ASP A 35 -22.60 1.73 -3.64
N MET A 36 -22.59 1.63 -2.31
CA MET A 36 -21.99 2.65 -1.44
C MET A 36 -20.49 2.37 -1.24
N LYS A 37 -19.64 3.25 -1.78
CA LYS A 37 -18.21 3.23 -1.46
C LYS A 37 -17.96 3.93 -0.13
N ILE A 38 -17.68 3.12 0.89
CA ILE A 38 -17.31 3.62 2.21
C ILE A 38 -15.81 3.93 2.22
N GLY A 39 -15.46 5.19 2.50
CA GLY A 39 -14.06 5.61 2.65
C GLY A 39 -13.41 4.98 3.88
N ILE A 40 -12.07 4.98 3.89
CA ILE A 40 -11.28 4.49 5.02
C ILE A 40 -11.42 5.45 6.20
N THR A 41 -11.74 4.90 7.37
CA THR A 41 -11.91 5.65 8.63
C THR A 41 -11.05 5.05 9.74
N PRO A 42 -10.89 5.70 10.90
CA PRO A 42 -10.20 5.08 12.04
C PRO A 42 -10.88 3.80 12.54
N TYR A 43 -12.18 3.61 12.24
CA TYR A 43 -13.00 2.54 12.82
C TYR A 43 -13.23 1.37 11.88
N PHE A 44 -13.22 1.59 10.57
CA PHE A 44 -13.37 0.55 9.57
C PHE A 44 -12.87 1.05 8.23
N GLY A 45 -12.51 0.11 7.36
CA GLY A 45 -12.05 0.41 6.02
C GLY A 45 -11.58 -0.86 5.32
N ARG A 46 -11.13 -0.68 4.07
CA ARG A 46 -10.56 -1.72 3.23
C ARG A 46 -9.22 -1.24 2.70
N ILE A 47 -8.16 -2.01 2.93
CA ILE A 47 -6.79 -1.66 2.57
C ILE A 47 -6.16 -2.81 1.79
N SER A 48 -5.61 -2.52 0.62
CA SER A 48 -4.78 -3.44 -0.15
C SER A 48 -3.31 -3.21 0.21
N PHE A 49 -2.65 -4.26 0.69
CA PHE A 49 -1.24 -4.25 1.04
C PHE A 49 -0.41 -5.01 0.01
N SER A 50 0.70 -4.40 -0.41
CA SER A 50 1.82 -5.09 -1.06
C SER A 50 3.02 -5.08 -0.12
N VAL A 51 3.47 -6.27 0.27
CA VAL A 51 4.51 -6.45 1.28
C VAL A 51 5.81 -6.89 0.63
N TYR A 52 6.86 -6.09 0.80
CA TYR A 52 8.20 -6.38 0.31
C TYR A 52 9.16 -6.68 1.47
N GLY A 53 9.91 -7.77 1.32
CA GLY A 53 10.91 -8.24 2.28
C GLY A 53 12.30 -7.71 1.97
N LEU A 54 12.92 -7.08 2.97
CA LEU A 54 14.32 -6.70 2.98
C LEU A 54 15.15 -7.74 3.71
N ASN A 55 16.28 -8.13 3.13
CA ASN A 55 17.29 -8.92 3.84
C ASN A 55 17.91 -8.10 4.98
N GLU A 56 18.54 -8.74 5.97
CA GLU A 56 19.15 -8.04 7.11
C GLU A 56 20.23 -7.04 6.71
N GLU A 57 21.01 -7.38 5.68
CA GLU A 57 22.09 -6.54 5.16
C GLU A 57 21.60 -5.35 4.31
N GLU A 58 20.36 -5.40 3.80
CA GLU A 58 19.81 -4.33 2.97
C GLU A 58 19.47 -3.09 3.81
N PRO A 59 19.80 -1.87 3.37
CA PRO A 59 19.43 -0.67 4.11
C PRO A 59 17.90 -0.50 4.15
N PRO A 60 17.34 0.11 5.21
CA PRO A 60 15.91 0.42 5.26
C PRO A 60 15.54 1.41 4.17
N VAL A 61 14.27 1.37 3.73
CA VAL A 61 13.72 2.40 2.86
C VAL A 61 13.52 3.67 3.69
N THR A 62 14.19 4.76 3.30
CA THR A 62 14.25 6.00 4.08
C THR A 62 13.49 7.16 3.45
N ALA A 63 13.21 7.07 2.15
CA ALA A 63 12.49 8.11 1.43
C ALA A 63 11.76 7.53 0.21
N VAL A 64 10.71 8.23 -0.20
CA VAL A 64 9.96 7.97 -1.42
C VAL A 64 9.97 9.23 -2.27
N ALA A 65 10.27 9.09 -3.55
CA ALA A 65 10.24 10.19 -4.50
C ALA A 65 9.26 9.88 -5.63
N THR A 66 8.38 10.83 -5.93
CA THR A 66 7.49 10.80 -7.09
C THR A 66 7.94 11.83 -8.09
N PHE A 67 8.14 11.40 -9.33
CA PHE A 67 8.54 12.26 -10.44
C PHE A 67 7.40 12.36 -11.45
N THR A 68 7.19 13.55 -12.01
CA THR A 68 6.48 13.71 -13.27
C THR A 68 7.51 13.74 -14.39
N ILE A 69 7.22 12.99 -15.43
CA ILE A 69 8.03 12.97 -16.65
C ILE A 69 7.18 13.58 -17.77
N HIS A 70 7.77 14.54 -18.48
CA HIS A 70 7.23 15.09 -19.71
C HIS A 70 7.91 14.41 -20.89
N SER A 71 7.28 13.36 -21.39
CA SER A 71 7.76 12.68 -22.60
C SER A 71 7.29 13.41 -23.85
N LYS A 72 8.18 13.54 -24.84
CA LYS A 72 7.83 13.91 -26.22
C LYS A 72 7.53 12.70 -27.11
N ASN A 73 7.70 11.48 -26.59
CA ASN A 73 7.62 10.21 -27.32
C ASN A 73 6.72 9.19 -26.58
N ASP A 74 5.85 8.50 -27.31
CA ASP A 74 4.95 7.47 -26.77
C ASP A 74 5.70 6.20 -26.30
N GLU A 75 6.94 5.96 -26.73
CA GLU A 75 7.77 4.81 -26.33
C GLU A 75 7.93 4.70 -24.80
N ILE A 76 7.92 5.83 -24.09
CA ILE A 76 7.99 5.85 -22.62
C ILE A 76 6.71 5.30 -22.00
N LEU A 77 5.56 5.64 -22.55
CA LEU A 77 4.27 5.14 -22.07
C LEU A 77 4.15 3.64 -22.33
N GLU A 78 4.60 3.18 -23.51
CA GLU A 78 4.64 1.75 -23.85
C GLU A 78 5.55 0.97 -22.89
N LYS A 79 6.76 1.46 -22.61
CA LYS A 79 7.66 0.80 -21.65
C LYS A 79 7.14 0.82 -20.21
N ILE A 80 6.48 1.89 -19.77
CA ILE A 80 5.83 1.93 -18.45
C ILE A 80 4.71 0.88 -18.40
N ALA A 81 3.90 0.78 -19.45
CA ALA A 81 2.83 -0.20 -19.55
C ALA A 81 3.35 -1.64 -19.59
N GLU A 82 4.48 -1.88 -20.26
CA GLU A 82 5.12 -3.20 -20.37
C GLU A 82 5.85 -3.62 -19.08
N SER A 83 6.56 -2.70 -18.44
CA SER A 83 7.47 -3.03 -17.31
C SER A 83 6.77 -2.93 -15.96
N GLY A 84 5.73 -2.10 -15.84
CA GLY A 84 5.12 -1.76 -14.55
C GLY A 84 6.12 -1.14 -13.56
N ILE A 85 5.71 -1.06 -12.29
CA ILE A 85 6.62 -0.72 -11.18
C ILE A 85 7.07 -2.04 -10.55
N ASN A 86 8.35 -2.41 -10.73
CA ASN A 86 8.94 -3.56 -10.06
C ASN A 86 9.89 -3.10 -8.95
N TYR A 87 9.48 -3.28 -7.69
CA TYR A 87 10.33 -2.94 -6.56
C TYR A 87 11.43 -3.99 -6.31
N GLU A 88 11.36 -5.20 -6.87
CA GLU A 88 12.37 -6.24 -6.64
C GLU A 88 13.75 -5.90 -7.25
N GLU A 89 13.79 -4.98 -8.21
CA GLU A 89 15.03 -4.54 -8.85
C GLU A 89 15.70 -3.40 -8.07
N LEU A 90 16.72 -3.75 -7.29
CA LEU A 90 17.63 -2.76 -6.71
C LEU A 90 18.77 -2.45 -7.68
N SER A 91 18.76 -1.25 -8.26
CA SER A 91 19.86 -0.74 -9.07
C SER A 91 20.21 0.69 -8.69
N LYS A 92 21.45 1.10 -8.94
CA LYS A 92 21.79 2.52 -8.87
C LYS A 92 20.94 3.24 -9.92
N THR A 93 20.35 4.38 -9.55
CA THR A 93 19.53 5.19 -10.46
C THR A 93 20.23 5.45 -11.80
N ALA A 94 21.54 5.72 -11.77
CA ALA A 94 22.35 5.95 -12.98
C ALA A 94 22.48 4.71 -13.90
N ASP A 95 22.30 3.51 -13.35
CA ASP A 95 22.49 2.26 -14.07
C ASP A 95 21.18 1.65 -14.58
N HIS A 96 20.05 2.00 -13.95
CA HIS A 96 18.72 1.47 -14.29
C HIS A 96 18.28 1.85 -15.71
N SER A 97 17.87 0.86 -16.49
CA SER A 97 17.34 1.03 -17.86
C SER A 97 16.20 2.04 -17.93
N PHE A 98 15.26 1.98 -16.98
CA PHE A 98 14.16 2.93 -16.82
C PHE A 98 14.68 4.38 -16.71
N PHE A 99 15.52 4.69 -15.71
CA PHE A 99 16.07 6.03 -15.51
C PHE A 99 16.93 6.54 -16.67
N LYS A 100 17.63 5.66 -17.39
CA LYS A 100 18.37 6.04 -18.61
C LYS A 100 17.45 6.55 -19.72
N LEU A 101 16.26 5.99 -19.87
CA LEU A 101 15.28 6.45 -20.87
C LEU A 101 14.73 7.84 -20.55
N PHE A 102 14.70 8.21 -19.26
CA PHE A 102 14.29 9.55 -18.82
C PHE A 102 15.40 10.59 -18.91
N GLY A 103 16.67 10.19 -19.09
CA GLY A 103 17.81 11.11 -19.07
C GLY A 103 17.70 12.26 -20.07
N ASP A 104 16.98 12.06 -21.18
CA ASP A 104 16.77 13.06 -22.23
C ASP A 104 15.43 13.81 -22.12
N ASN A 105 14.59 13.49 -21.12
CA ASN A 105 13.26 14.07 -20.94
C ASN A 105 13.24 15.13 -19.84
N GLU A 106 12.33 16.11 -19.98
CA GLU A 106 12.05 17.07 -18.91
C GLU A 106 11.31 16.32 -17.78
N SER A 107 11.83 16.43 -16.56
CA SER A 107 11.22 15.82 -15.38
C SER A 107 11.21 16.79 -14.21
N ALA A 108 10.22 16.63 -13.33
CA ALA A 108 10.09 17.39 -12.10
C ALA A 108 9.86 16.44 -10.93
N LEU A 109 10.56 16.70 -9.82
CA LEU A 109 10.23 16.09 -8.53
C LEU A 109 8.92 16.70 -8.04
N VAL A 110 7.89 15.87 -7.90
CA VAL A 110 6.56 16.30 -7.44
C VAL A 110 6.46 16.19 -5.93
N PHE A 111 7.00 15.10 -5.39
CA PHE A 111 6.85 14.75 -3.99
C PHE A 111 8.09 14.00 -3.52
N LEU A 112 8.61 14.38 -2.36
CA LEU A 112 9.67 13.67 -1.65
C LEU A 112 9.27 13.59 -0.19
N ASP A 113 9.07 12.38 0.30
CA ASP A 113 8.71 12.14 1.69
C ASP A 113 9.76 11.32 2.40
N GLY A 114 10.03 11.70 3.65
CA GLY A 114 10.97 11.02 4.52
C GLY A 114 10.24 10.01 5.39
N LEU A 115 10.66 8.75 5.34
CA LEU A 115 10.04 7.65 6.08
C LEU A 115 10.68 7.43 7.47
N ASN A 116 11.37 8.45 8.00
CA ASN A 116 11.89 8.56 9.38
C ASN A 116 12.50 7.28 10.02
N ASN A 117 13.18 6.44 9.24
CA ASN A 117 13.73 5.14 9.70
C ASN A 117 12.71 4.27 10.44
N GLU A 118 11.46 4.26 9.96
CA GLU A 118 10.44 3.39 10.53
C GLU A 118 10.77 1.89 10.30
N GLU A 119 10.32 1.04 11.23
CA GLU A 119 10.53 -0.41 11.12
C GLU A 119 9.69 -1.04 9.99
N MET A 120 8.57 -0.41 9.63
CA MET A 120 7.65 -0.86 8.59
C MET A 120 7.13 0.36 7.78
N PRO A 121 7.99 1.05 7.02
CA PRO A 121 7.56 2.24 6.28
C PRO A 121 6.39 1.92 5.36
N MET A 122 5.36 2.78 5.37
CA MET A 122 4.16 2.65 4.55
C MET A 122 4.10 3.75 3.50
N ILE A 123 3.95 3.36 2.25
CA ILE A 123 3.74 4.27 1.12
C ILE A 123 2.31 4.08 0.64
N GLU A 124 1.56 5.19 0.55
CA GLU A 124 0.17 5.17 0.08
C GLU A 124 0.05 5.91 -1.26
N PRO A 125 0.33 5.24 -2.40
CA PRO A 125 0.20 5.87 -3.72
C PRO A 125 -1.24 6.29 -4.04
N ASN A 126 -2.24 5.58 -3.49
CA ASN A 126 -3.66 5.90 -3.61
C ASN A 126 -4.36 5.58 -2.29
N PRO A 127 -5.48 6.25 -1.95
CA PRO A 127 -6.24 5.94 -0.74
C PRO A 127 -6.55 4.45 -0.62
N GLY A 128 -6.03 3.81 0.43
CA GLY A 128 -6.25 2.38 0.69
C GLY A 128 -5.36 1.41 -0.08
N VAL A 129 -4.40 1.89 -0.86
CA VAL A 129 -3.37 1.04 -1.48
C VAL A 129 -2.07 1.35 -0.76
N VAL A 130 -1.51 0.37 -0.05
CA VAL A 130 -0.34 0.54 0.80
C VAL A 130 0.77 -0.41 0.37
N ILE A 131 1.95 0.16 0.12
CA ILE A 131 3.18 -0.59 -0.12
C ILE A 131 4.01 -0.49 1.16
N THR A 132 4.42 -1.62 1.71
CA THR A 132 5.22 -1.66 2.94
C THR A 132 6.48 -2.49 2.76
N PHE A 133 7.57 -2.04 3.40
CA PHE A 133 8.85 -2.75 3.41
C PHE A 133 9.14 -3.25 4.82
N VAL A 134 9.52 -4.51 4.95
CA VAL A 134 9.76 -5.14 6.25
C VAL A 134 11.04 -5.97 6.23
N LYS A 135 11.77 -5.98 7.34
CA LYS A 135 12.88 -6.93 7.52
C LYS A 135 12.31 -8.34 7.59
N ILE A 136 12.79 -9.25 6.73
CA ILE A 136 12.28 -10.62 6.66
C ILE A 136 12.37 -11.32 8.02
N SER A 137 13.46 -11.09 8.78
CA SER A 137 13.62 -11.66 10.13
C SER A 137 12.53 -11.25 11.14
N LYS A 138 11.89 -10.10 10.92
CA LYS A 138 10.85 -9.55 11.81
C LYS A 138 9.46 -10.14 11.53
N VAL A 139 9.25 -10.64 10.32
CA VAL A 139 7.94 -11.14 9.87
C VAL A 139 7.94 -12.63 9.56
N SER A 140 9.09 -13.29 9.49
CA SER A 140 9.23 -14.71 9.13
C SER A 140 8.48 -15.68 10.05
N ASN A 141 8.24 -15.28 11.30
CA ASN A 141 7.50 -16.08 12.28
C ASN A 141 6.01 -15.73 12.36
N LEU A 142 5.53 -14.79 11.53
CA LEU A 142 4.13 -14.38 11.49
C LEU A 142 3.39 -15.15 10.39
N ASN A 143 2.17 -15.57 10.67
CA ASN A 143 1.25 -15.99 9.61
C ASN A 143 0.61 -14.75 8.96
N LYS A 144 -0.07 -14.95 7.82
CA LYS A 144 -0.70 -13.90 7.03
C LYS A 144 -1.68 -13.04 7.86
N GLU A 145 -2.50 -13.68 8.71
CA GLU A 145 -3.45 -13.00 9.58
C GLU A 145 -2.78 -12.08 10.62
N ASN A 146 -1.74 -12.56 11.30
CA ASN A 146 -1.02 -11.76 12.28
C ASN A 146 -0.24 -10.61 11.63
N LEU A 147 0.30 -10.82 10.43
CA LEU A 147 0.94 -9.77 9.64
C LEU A 147 -0.10 -8.72 9.23
N ALA A 148 -1.23 -9.13 8.66
CA ALA A 148 -2.32 -8.25 8.27
C ALA A 148 -2.84 -7.39 9.45
N LYS A 149 -3.04 -8.00 10.63
CA LYS A 149 -3.49 -7.27 11.82
C LYS A 149 -2.49 -6.19 12.22
N LYS A 150 -1.20 -6.54 12.28
CA LYS A 150 -0.11 -5.58 12.59
C LYS A 150 -0.04 -4.42 11.61
N LEU A 151 -0.20 -4.71 10.30
CA LEU A 151 -0.18 -3.67 9.27
C LEU A 151 -1.40 -2.75 9.35
N VAL A 152 -2.59 -3.28 9.62
CA VAL A 152 -3.80 -2.47 9.85
C VAL A 152 -3.63 -1.58 11.08
N GLU A 153 -3.19 -2.13 12.20
CA GLU A 153 -2.96 -1.37 13.44
C GLU A 153 -1.99 -0.20 13.22
N LYS A 154 -0.87 -0.46 12.54
CA LYS A 154 0.11 0.58 12.21
C LYS A 154 -0.47 1.62 11.25
N TYR A 155 -1.12 1.21 10.15
CA TYR A 155 -1.70 2.13 9.19
C TYR A 155 -2.72 3.08 9.84
N VAL A 156 -3.61 2.53 10.68
CA VAL A 156 -4.64 3.33 11.36
C VAL A 156 -4.02 4.26 12.41
N LEU A 157 -2.99 3.81 13.12
CA LEU A 157 -2.25 4.65 14.07
C LEU A 157 -1.56 5.81 13.34
N ASP A 158 -0.82 5.54 12.27
CA ASP A 158 -0.05 6.57 11.56
C ASP A 158 -0.97 7.60 10.89
N ARG A 159 -2.05 7.15 10.26
CA ARG A 159 -2.95 8.01 9.48
C ARG A 159 -3.95 8.77 10.34
N PHE A 160 -4.41 8.18 11.43
CA PHE A 160 -5.52 8.73 12.22
C PHE A 160 -5.19 8.98 13.70
N ASN A 161 -3.98 8.62 14.15
CA ASN A 161 -3.60 8.64 15.58
C ASN A 161 -4.62 7.90 16.46
N PHE A 162 -5.11 6.76 15.97
CA PHE A 162 -6.12 5.94 16.63
C PHE A 162 -5.59 4.53 16.86
N SER A 163 -5.84 4.00 18.06
CA SER A 163 -5.42 2.65 18.45
C SER A 163 -6.63 1.89 18.99
N SER A 164 -6.81 0.68 18.50
CA SER A 164 -7.85 -0.24 18.91
C SER A 164 -7.41 -1.67 18.57
N ASP A 165 -8.08 -2.65 19.14
CA ASP A 165 -8.07 -3.99 18.57
C ASP A 165 -9.00 -4.00 17.35
N PHE A 166 -8.52 -4.57 16.25
CA PHE A 166 -9.30 -4.71 15.03
C PHE A 166 -9.69 -6.16 14.80
N GLN A 167 -10.97 -6.36 14.46
CA GLN A 167 -11.38 -7.54 13.72
C GLN A 167 -10.97 -7.31 12.26
N ILE A 168 -10.30 -8.30 11.66
CA ILE A 168 -9.88 -8.25 10.26
C ILE A 168 -10.48 -9.41 9.48
N ASN A 169 -10.69 -9.19 8.19
CA ASN A 169 -11.00 -10.22 7.21
C ASN A 169 -10.06 -10.04 6.02
N ILE A 170 -9.23 -11.06 5.76
CA ILE A 170 -8.37 -11.08 4.58
C ILE A 170 -9.21 -11.60 3.42
N GLU A 171 -9.31 -10.82 2.37
CA GLU A 171 -9.96 -11.21 1.13
C GLU A 171 -8.98 -12.08 0.34
N GLU A 172 -9.32 -13.34 0.11
CA GLU A 172 -8.59 -14.18 -0.85
C GLU A 172 -8.92 -13.67 -2.27
N ASP A 173 -7.88 -13.40 -3.06
CA ASP A 173 -8.00 -12.74 -4.37
C ASP A 173 -9.10 -13.36 -5.24
N SER A 174 -10.16 -12.59 -5.52
CA SER A 174 -10.62 -12.50 -6.90
C SER A 174 -9.85 -11.34 -7.51
N LEU A 175 -8.89 -11.62 -8.40
CA LEU A 175 -8.31 -10.65 -9.32
C LEU A 175 -9.43 -10.04 -10.18
N GLY A 176 -10.14 -9.07 -9.62
CA GLY A 176 -11.04 -8.17 -10.31
C GLY A 176 -10.29 -6.89 -10.56
N PHE A 177 -9.38 -6.88 -11.55
CA PHE A 177 -8.97 -5.62 -12.16
C PHE A 177 -10.25 -4.92 -12.64
N LEU A 178 -10.65 -3.87 -11.95
CA LEU A 178 -11.57 -2.85 -12.46
C LEU A 178 -10.77 -1.56 -12.56
N ILE A 179 -10.12 -1.40 -13.71
CA ILE A 179 -9.80 -0.10 -14.29
C ILE A 179 -10.99 0.30 -15.15
#